data_AF-A0A9E2R0A5-F1
#
_entry.id   AF-A0A9E2R0A5-F1
#
_cell.length_a   1.000
_cell.length_b   1.000
_cell.length_c   1.000
_cell.angle_alpha   90.00
_cell.angle_beta   90.00
_cell.angle_gamma   90.00
#
_symmetry.space_group_name_H-M   'P 1'
#
loop_
_entity.id
_entity.type
_entity.pdbx_description
1 polymer ?
#
loop_
_entity_poly.entity_id
_entity_poly.type
_entity_poly.pdbx_seq_one_letter_code
_entity_poly.pdbx_strand_id
1 'polypeptide(L)'
;MTLELADLDTLKAAAIKRFDDGIAQGVENGSLDRELAQLQAELEQIYRIVVLLQKNEPDLEKIAEIWQKMVVVCDEFAARLFTLAAQHPACRASYDRILDLRNAAEERRRLHRRA
;
A
#
# COMPACT_ATOMS: atom_id res chain seq x y z
N MET A 1 -12.72 -10.40 -16.17
CA MET A 1 -11.33 -10.43 -15.71
C MET A 1 -11.33 -10.86 -14.26
N THR A 2 -10.80 -12.04 -13.98
CA THR A 2 -10.56 -12.52 -12.62
C THR A 2 -9.31 -11.79 -12.13
N LEU A 3 -9.44 -10.93 -11.13
CA LEU A 3 -8.27 -10.35 -10.45
C LEU A 3 -7.67 -11.45 -9.57
N GLU A 4 -6.35 -11.59 -9.59
CA GLU A 4 -5.63 -12.59 -8.80
C GLU A 4 -4.68 -11.94 -7.80
N LEU A 5 -4.29 -12.71 -6.79
CA LEU A 5 -3.29 -12.31 -5.79
C LEU A 5 -1.93 -11.93 -6.41
N ALA A 6 -1.60 -12.44 -7.60
CA ALA A 6 -0.38 -12.10 -8.34
C ALA A 6 -0.46 -10.72 -9.02
N ASP A 7 -1.67 -10.25 -9.34
CA ASP A 7 -1.88 -8.90 -9.88
C ASP A 7 -1.53 -7.84 -8.82
N LEU A 8 -1.81 -8.12 -7.55
CA LEU A 8 -1.41 -7.26 -6.43
C LEU A 8 0.11 -7.10 -6.34
N ASP A 9 0.87 -8.19 -6.52
CA ASP A 9 2.33 -8.14 -6.47
C ASP A 9 2.90 -7.32 -7.64
N THR A 10 2.29 -7.46 -8.82
CA THR A 10 2.66 -6.68 -10.01
C THR A 10 2.36 -5.20 -9.83
N LEU A 11 1.17 -4.87 -9.32
CA LEU A 11 0.77 -3.48 -9.03
C LEU A 11 1.64 -2.85 -7.96
N LYS A 12 1.94 -3.60 -6.88
CA LYS A 12 2.86 -3.18 -5.83
C LYS A 12 4.25 -2.87 -6.41
N ALA A 13 4.82 -3.80 -7.17
CA ALA A 13 6.15 -3.63 -7.75
C ALA A 13 6.21 -2.44 -8.71
N ALA A 14 5.18 -2.24 -9.53
CA ALA A 14 5.08 -1.10 -10.42
C ALA A 14 4.96 0.24 -9.67
N ALA A 15 4.14 0.29 -8.62
CA ALA A 15 3.95 1.48 -7.79
C ALA A 15 5.23 1.88 -7.06
N ILE A 16 5.89 0.91 -6.44
CA ILE A 16 7.20 1.09 -5.78
C ILE A 16 8.22 1.62 -6.78
N LYS A 17 8.33 1.00 -7.95
CA LYS A 17 9.33 1.40 -8.95
C LYS A 17 9.09 2.82 -9.43
N ARG A 18 7.85 3.21 -9.71
CA ARG A 18 7.51 4.59 -10.10
C ARG A 18 7.85 5.58 -9.01
N PHE A 19 7.56 5.24 -7.75
CA PHE A 19 7.89 6.10 -6.62
C PHE A 19 9.40 6.26 -6.47
N ASP A 20 10.16 5.18 -6.52
CA ASP A 20 11.63 5.23 -6.42
C ASP A 20 12.23 6.03 -7.60
N ASP A 21 11.74 5.83 -8.82
CA ASP A 21 12.13 6.58 -10.02
C ASP A 21 11.77 8.08 -9.88
N GLY A 22 10.58 8.39 -9.37
CA GLY A 22 10.08 9.75 -9.16
C GLY A 22 10.82 10.50 -8.07
N ILE A 23 11.18 9.83 -6.97
CA ILE A 23 12.04 10.37 -5.92
C ILE A 23 13.45 10.63 -6.48
N ALA A 24 14.01 9.69 -7.23
CA ALA A 24 15.33 9.86 -7.84
C ALA A 24 15.39 11.05 -8.82
N GLN A 25 14.27 11.40 -9.46
CA GLN A 25 14.17 12.52 -10.41
C GLN A 25 13.65 13.84 -9.80
N GLY A 26 12.88 13.79 -8.71
CA GLY A 26 12.00 14.88 -8.26
C GLY A 26 12.46 15.69 -7.04
N VAL A 27 13.54 15.27 -6.35
CA VAL A 27 14.04 15.96 -5.13
C VAL A 27 14.53 17.39 -5.41
N GLU A 28 14.86 17.74 -6.66
CA GLU A 28 15.40 19.07 -7.00
C GLU A 28 14.35 20.19 -7.20
N ASN A 29 13.05 19.89 -7.42
CA ASN A 29 12.09 20.88 -7.95
C ASN A 29 10.76 21.04 -7.19
N GLY A 30 10.61 20.46 -5.99
CA GLY A 30 9.36 20.58 -5.21
C GLY A 30 8.22 19.68 -5.71
N SER A 31 8.51 18.60 -6.45
CA SER A 31 7.49 17.62 -6.88
C SER A 31 7.25 16.49 -5.88
N LEU A 32 7.91 16.52 -4.72
CA LEU A 32 7.79 15.47 -3.70
C LEU A 32 6.33 15.27 -3.25
N ASP A 33 5.60 16.36 -3.00
CA ASP A 33 4.18 16.29 -2.64
C ASP A 33 3.32 15.63 -3.71
N ARG A 34 3.66 15.83 -5.00
CA ARG A 34 2.97 15.19 -6.12
C ARG A 34 3.25 13.69 -6.14
N GLU A 35 4.51 13.28 -5.96
CA GLU A 35 4.89 11.86 -5.88
C GLU A 35 4.24 11.17 -4.69
N LEU A 36 4.17 11.86 -3.53
CA LEU A 36 3.48 11.37 -2.34
C LEU A 36 1.96 11.22 -2.58
N ALA A 37 1.32 12.18 -3.25
CA ALA A 37 -0.10 12.10 -3.59
C ALA A 37 -0.38 10.97 -4.59
N GLN A 38 0.50 10.78 -5.57
CA GLN A 38 0.41 9.67 -6.52
C GLN A 38 0.56 8.32 -5.83
N LEU A 39 1.54 8.19 -4.93
CA LEU A 39 1.75 6.98 -4.12
C LEU A 39 0.50 6.64 -3.29
N GLN A 40 -0.10 7.64 -2.66
CA GLN A 40 -1.35 7.47 -1.90
C GLN A 40 -2.50 7.00 -2.78
N ALA A 41 -2.68 7.58 -3.96
CA ALA A 41 -3.72 7.19 -4.89
C ALA A 41 -3.55 5.73 -5.36
N GLU A 42 -2.31 5.32 -5.65
CA GLU A 42 -2.00 3.93 -6.01
C GLU A 42 -2.27 2.97 -4.86
N LEU A 43 -1.91 3.33 -3.62
CA LEU A 43 -2.22 2.51 -2.45
C LEU A 43 -3.72 2.37 -2.21
N GLU A 44 -4.48 3.46 -2.36
CA GLU A 44 -5.95 3.43 -2.28
C GLU A 44 -6.56 2.52 -3.36
N GLN A 45 -5.98 2.53 -4.57
CA GLN A 45 -6.40 1.62 -5.65
C GLN A 45 -6.11 0.16 -5.31
N ILE A 46 -4.91 -0.16 -4.80
CA ILE A 46 -4.55 -1.50 -4.34
C ILE A 46 -5.51 -1.96 -3.25
N TYR A 47 -5.82 -1.10 -2.28
CA TYR A 47 -6.79 -1.40 -1.22
C TYR A 47 -8.18 -1.73 -1.77
N ARG A 48 -8.68 -0.99 -2.77
CA ARG A 48 -9.96 -1.29 -3.42
C ARG A 48 -9.94 -2.66 -4.10
N ILE A 49 -8.83 -3.01 -4.75
CA ILE A 49 -8.66 -4.34 -5.38
C ILE A 49 -8.66 -5.44 -4.32
N VAL A 50 -7.97 -5.26 -3.19
CA VAL A 50 -7.97 -6.19 -2.06
C VAL A 50 -9.38 -6.41 -1.52
N VAL A 51 -10.18 -5.34 -1.36
CA VAL A 51 -11.59 -5.45 -0.94
C VAL A 51 -12.43 -6.22 -1.96
N LEU A 52 -12.20 -6.03 -3.25
CA LEU A 52 -12.90 -6.77 -4.31
C LEU A 52 -12.49 -8.25 -4.32
N LEU A 53 -11.20 -8.55 -4.15
CA LEU A 53 -10.68 -9.92 -4.05
C LEU A 53 -11.30 -10.64 -2.86
N GLN A 54 -11.30 -10.02 -1.68
CA GLN A 54 -11.94 -10.57 -0.49
C GLN A 54 -13.42 -10.90 -0.76
N LYS A 55 -14.18 -9.97 -1.35
CA LYS A 55 -15.62 -10.15 -1.56
C LYS A 55 -15.96 -11.33 -2.48
N ASN A 56 -15.04 -11.68 -3.37
CA ASN A 56 -15.21 -12.78 -4.32
C ASN A 56 -14.61 -14.10 -3.80
N GLU A 57 -13.92 -14.08 -2.67
CA GLU A 57 -13.27 -15.25 -2.08
C GLU A 57 -14.16 -15.84 -0.96
N PRO A 58 -14.68 -17.07 -1.11
CA PRO A 58 -15.45 -17.73 -0.06
C PRO A 58 -14.61 -18.31 1.08
N ASP A 59 -13.31 -18.53 0.86
CA ASP A 59 -12.41 -19.15 1.84
C ASP A 59 -11.84 -18.12 2.83
N LEU A 60 -12.12 -18.32 4.13
CA LEU A 60 -11.66 -17.45 5.20
C LEU A 60 -10.13 -17.40 5.34
N GLU A 61 -9.43 -18.52 5.08
CA GLU A 61 -7.97 -18.56 5.13
C GLU A 61 -7.39 -17.71 3.99
N LYS A 62 -7.95 -17.84 2.78
CA LYS A 62 -7.53 -17.02 1.64
C LYS A 62 -7.88 -15.54 1.81
N ILE A 63 -9.02 -15.22 2.43
CA ILE A 63 -9.34 -13.84 2.81
C ILE A 63 -8.26 -13.29 3.77
N ALA A 64 -7.83 -14.08 4.76
CA ALA A 64 -6.77 -13.66 5.67
C ALA A 64 -5.43 -13.47 4.94
N GLU A 65 -5.11 -14.29 3.93
CA GLU A 65 -3.95 -14.10 3.06
C GLU A 65 -4.04 -12.83 2.21
N ILE A 66 -5.21 -12.53 1.64
CA ILE A 66 -5.48 -11.30 0.89
C ILE A 66 -5.22 -10.07 1.77
N TRP A 67 -5.75 -10.07 3.00
CA TRP A 67 -5.49 -8.99 3.96
C TRP A 67 -4.04 -8.94 4.42
N GLN A 68 -3.39 -10.09 4.58
CA GLN A 68 -1.97 -10.15 4.91
C GLN A 68 -1.11 -9.52 3.81
N LYS A 69 -1.42 -9.77 2.54
CA LYS A 69 -0.72 -9.11 1.43
C LYS A 69 -0.87 -7.59 1.50
N MET A 70 -2.06 -7.07 1.80
CA MET A 70 -2.26 -5.63 1.97
C MET A 70 -1.40 -5.06 3.11
N VAL A 71 -1.28 -5.77 4.24
CA VAL A 71 -0.41 -5.34 5.36
C VAL A 71 1.04 -5.27 4.92
N VAL A 72 1.55 -6.30 4.21
CA VAL A 72 2.92 -6.31 3.69
C VAL A 72 3.17 -5.16 2.70
N VAL A 73 2.20 -4.90 1.81
CA VAL A 73 2.26 -3.75 0.89
C VAL A 73 2.40 -2.44 1.66
N CYS A 74 1.55 -2.20 2.66
CA CYS A 74 1.65 -0.99 3.49
C CYS A 74 2.99 -0.91 4.24
N ASP A 75 3.47 -2.01 4.82
CA ASP A 75 4.73 -2.05 5.56
C ASP A 75 5.91 -1.69 4.64
N GLU A 76 5.90 -2.16 3.39
CA GLU A 76 6.91 -1.83 2.37
C GLU A 76 6.89 -0.35 1.96
N PHE A 77 5.70 0.26 1.82
CA PHE A 77 5.59 1.70 1.54
C PHE A 77 5.98 2.55 2.74
N ALA A 78 5.57 2.15 3.94
CA ALA A 78 5.92 2.81 5.19
C ALA A 78 7.44 2.82 5.41
N ALA A 79 8.13 1.71 5.16
CA ALA A 79 9.59 1.64 5.31
C ALA A 79 10.34 2.63 4.40
N ARG A 80 9.87 2.78 3.14
CA ARG A 80 10.43 3.75 2.19
C ARG A 80 10.18 5.19 2.62
N LEU A 81 8.93 5.50 3.00
CA LEU A 81 8.57 6.82 3.49
C LEU A 81 9.25 7.18 4.80
N PHE A 82 9.51 6.22 5.68
CA PHE A 82 10.25 6.46 6.92
C PHE A 82 11.67 6.91 6.62
N THR A 83 12.33 6.27 5.64
CA THR A 83 13.67 6.66 5.18
C THR A 83 13.66 8.07 4.59
N LEU A 84 12.62 8.42 3.82
CA LEU A 84 12.44 9.75 3.24
C LEU A 84 12.02 10.82 4.26
N ALA A 85 11.23 10.45 5.27
CA ALA A 85 10.74 11.37 6.31
C ALA A 85 11.87 11.90 7.20
N ALA A 86 12.97 11.15 7.32
CA ALA A 86 14.19 11.63 7.96
C ALA A 86 14.82 12.83 7.23
N GLN A 87 14.55 12.98 5.93
CA GLN A 87 15.10 14.03 5.08
C GLN A 87 14.05 15.10 4.74
N HIS A 88 12.76 14.74 4.73
CA HIS A 88 11.66 15.62 4.34
C HIS A 88 10.45 15.49 5.29
N PRO A 89 10.18 16.51 6.13
CA PRO A 89 9.04 16.50 7.07
C PRO A 89 7.66 16.35 6.39
N ALA A 90 7.54 16.74 5.12
CA ALA A 90 6.32 16.61 4.32
C ALA A 90 5.83 15.15 4.19
N CYS A 91 6.73 14.17 4.27
CA CYS A 91 6.39 12.76 4.19
C CYS A 91 5.59 12.24 5.39
N ARG A 92 5.58 12.97 6.52
CA ARG A 92 4.98 12.51 7.78
C ARG A 92 3.46 12.31 7.67
N ALA A 93 2.76 13.25 7.03
CA ALA A 93 1.31 13.11 6.84
C ALA A 93 0.96 11.90 5.97
N SER A 94 1.77 11.63 4.94
CA SER A 94 1.60 10.48 4.07
C SER A 94 1.93 9.15 4.76
N TYR A 95 2.95 9.18 5.62
CA TYR A 95 3.33 8.04 6.44
C TYR A 95 2.21 7.66 7.42
N ASP A 96 1.64 8.63 8.15
CA ASP A 96 0.54 8.39 9.09
C ASP A 96 -0.67 7.76 8.39
N ARG A 97 -1.03 8.26 7.19
CA ARG A 97 -2.14 7.72 6.40
C ARG A 97 -1.91 6.26 5.96
N ILE A 98 -0.66 5.89 5.68
CA ILE A 98 -0.30 4.50 5.34
C ILE A 98 -0.42 3.59 6.57
N LEU A 99 -0.01 4.08 7.74
CA LEU A 99 -0.18 3.34 8.99
C LEU A 99 -1.66 3.12 9.33
N ASP A 100 -2.53 4.10 9.08
CA ASP A 100 -3.98 3.94 9.27
C ASP A 100 -4.55 2.84 8.36
N LEU A 101 -4.18 2.83 7.08
CA LEU A 101 -4.55 1.79 6.12
C LEU A 101 -4.03 0.41 6.54
N ARG A 102 -2.78 0.35 6.99
CA ARG A 102 -2.13 -0.87 7.50
C ARG A 102 -2.88 -1.43 8.71
N ASN A 103 -3.26 -0.58 9.65
CA ASN A 103 -4.00 -0.97 10.84
C ASN A 103 -5.40 -1.47 10.48
N ALA A 104 -6.09 -0.81 9.55
CA ALA A 104 -7.39 -1.25 9.06
C ALA A 104 -7.31 -2.63 8.36
N ALA A 105 -6.26 -2.87 7.57
CA ALA A 105 -6.02 -4.15 6.92
C ALA A 105 -5.69 -5.27 7.93
N GLU A 106 -4.85 -4.99 8.93
CA GLU A 106 -4.48 -5.94 9.98
C GLU A 106 -5.68 -6.30 10.87
N GLU A 107 -6.54 -5.35 11.21
CA GLU A 107 -7.77 -5.64 11.96
C GLU A 107 -8.69 -6.58 11.17
N ARG A 108 -8.86 -6.33 9.87
CA ARG A 108 -9.63 -7.23 9.01
C ARG A 108 -9.01 -8.60 8.93
N ARG A 109 -7.69 -8.71 8.79
CA ARG A 109 -6.98 -10.01 8.83
C ARG A 109 -7.28 -10.77 10.13
N ARG A 110 -7.21 -10.10 11.27
CA ARG A 110 -7.44 -10.71 12.59
C ARG A 110 -8.87 -11.21 12.77
N LEU A 111 -9.85 -10.47 12.26
CA LEU A 111 -11.25 -10.91 12.27
C LEU A 111 -11.44 -12.22 11.51
N HIS A 112 -10.84 -12.36 10.32
CA HIS A 112 -10.99 -13.57 9.49
C HIS A 112 -10.14 -14.75 9.97
N ARG A 113 -9.08 -14.52 10.77
CA ARG A 113 -8.32 -15.60 11.45
C ARG A 113 -8.99 -16.13 12.72
N ARG A 114 -9.99 -15.43 13.24
CA ARG A 114 -10.72 -15.80 14.47
C ARG A 114 -12.08 -16.44 14.19
N ALA A 115 -12.54 -16.41 12.93
CA ALA A 115 -13.74 -17.07 12.45
C ALA A 115 -13.45 -18.53 12.09
#